data_AF-I2AHE2-F1
#
_entry.id   AF-I2AHE2-F1
#
_cell.length_a   1.000
_cell.length_b   1.000
_cell.length_c   1.000
_cell.angle_alpha   90.00
_cell.angle_beta   90.00
_cell.angle_gamma   90.00
#
_symmetry.space_group_name_H-M   'P 1'
#
loop_
_entity.id
_entity.type
_entity.pdbx_description
1 polymer ?
#
loop_
_entity_poly.entity_id
_entity_poly.type
_entity_poly.pdbx_seq_one_letter_code
_entity_poly.pdbx_strand_id
1 'polypeptide(L)'
;MTFPERNPLQHLDAATVWFGDRFGVSLPRGLREQADAMSWETFLATYGRSTGPLRLGQWECTGAVRPGPQARNFQAVIALSDRIGTATVAASGPIAALTAMLHQRGITVEIVNFHQMQSPTGTATFIRGSDGARAEWAMGLSDDPTQSALRAVIACANRLLAVD
;
A
#
# COMPACT_ATOMS: atom_id res chain seq x y z
N MET A 1 -30.00 5.05 33.18
CA MET A 1 -28.88 5.46 32.31
C MET A 1 -28.57 4.28 31.40
N THR A 2 -29.09 4.32 30.18
CA THR A 2 -28.93 3.25 29.19
C THR A 2 -27.68 3.57 28.39
N PHE A 3 -26.66 2.72 28.47
CA PHE A 3 -25.52 2.78 27.56
C PHE A 3 -26.05 2.52 26.13
N PRO A 4 -25.61 3.27 25.11
CA PRO A 4 -26.01 2.92 23.75
C PRO A 4 -25.34 1.58 23.42
N GLU A 5 -26.15 0.56 23.17
CA GLU A 5 -25.69 -0.68 22.56
C GLU A 5 -25.02 -0.33 21.25
N ARG A 6 -23.71 -0.61 21.16
CA ARG A 6 -23.01 -0.63 19.87
C ARG A 6 -23.67 -1.73 19.04
N ASN A 7 -24.42 -1.32 18.01
CA ASN A 7 -25.10 -2.22 17.09
C ASN A 7 -24.06 -3.21 16.48
N PRO A 8 -24.17 -4.52 16.72
CA PRO A 8 -23.20 -5.51 16.23
C PRO A 8 -23.14 -5.62 14.70
N LEU A 9 -24.09 -5.00 13.99
CA LEU A 9 -24.21 -5.08 12.52
C LEU A 9 -23.31 -4.10 11.76
N GLN A 10 -22.62 -3.16 12.43
CA GLN A 10 -21.71 -2.20 11.78
C GLN A 10 -20.42 -2.85 11.21
N HIS A 11 -20.20 -4.15 11.48
CA HIS A 11 -19.01 -4.88 11.03
C HIS A 11 -19.18 -5.63 9.69
N LEU A 12 -20.35 -5.55 9.06
CA LEU A 12 -20.67 -6.27 7.82
C LEU A 12 -20.89 -5.34 6.62
N ASP A 13 -20.57 -4.06 6.75
CA ASP A 13 -20.71 -3.14 5.63
C ASP A 13 -19.80 -3.58 4.49
N ALA A 14 -20.39 -3.66 3.28
CA ALA A 14 -19.65 -3.95 2.07
C ALA A 14 -18.48 -2.96 1.95
N ALA A 15 -17.30 -3.45 1.55
CA ALA A 15 -16.08 -2.65 1.54
C ALA A 15 -16.25 -1.33 0.77
N THR A 16 -17.03 -1.34 -0.32
CA THR A 16 -17.36 -0.14 -1.10
C THR A 16 -18.16 0.90 -0.31
N VAL A 17 -19.14 0.47 0.50
CA VAL A 17 -19.98 1.35 1.33
C VAL A 17 -19.14 1.92 2.46
N TRP A 18 -18.48 1.05 3.23
CA TRP A 18 -17.63 1.46 4.34
C TRP A 18 -16.56 2.47 3.89
N PHE A 19 -15.91 2.18 2.75
CA PHE A 19 -14.87 3.08 2.22
C PHE A 19 -15.46 4.42 1.77
N GLY A 20 -16.63 4.40 1.13
CA GLY A 20 -17.35 5.61 0.73
C GLY A 20 -17.67 6.51 1.91
N ASP A 21 -18.19 5.95 2.99
CA ASP A 21 -18.54 6.70 4.21
C ASP A 21 -17.30 7.27 4.91
N ARG A 22 -16.18 6.52 4.89
CA ARG A 22 -14.96 6.91 5.59
C ARG A 22 -14.12 7.96 4.85
N PHE A 23 -14.03 7.84 3.53
CA PHE A 23 -13.18 8.69 2.69
C PHE A 23 -13.95 9.69 1.82
N GLY A 24 -15.29 9.62 1.81
CA GLY A 24 -16.14 10.50 1.00
C GLY A 24 -16.04 10.26 -0.51
N VAL A 25 -15.38 9.18 -0.93
CA VAL A 25 -15.14 8.84 -2.34
C VAL A 25 -15.25 7.34 -2.56
N SER A 26 -15.59 6.93 -3.79
CA SER A 26 -15.65 5.52 -4.14
C SER A 26 -14.25 4.87 -4.21
N LEU A 27 -14.20 3.56 -3.96
CA LEU A 27 -13.03 2.74 -4.31
C LEU A 27 -12.68 2.86 -5.81
N PRO A 28 -11.41 2.66 -6.20
CA PRO A 28 -11.00 2.64 -7.60
C PRO A 28 -11.84 1.68 -8.42
N ARG A 29 -12.26 2.07 -9.63
CA ARG A 29 -13.22 1.29 -10.44
C ARG A 29 -12.77 -0.16 -10.64
N GLY A 30 -11.52 -0.39 -11.02
CA GLY A 30 -11.00 -1.74 -11.25
C GLY A 30 -10.86 -2.61 -10.00
N LEU A 31 -10.91 -2.00 -8.82
CA LEU A 31 -10.92 -2.70 -7.54
C LEU A 31 -12.34 -2.96 -7.01
N ARG A 32 -13.32 -2.10 -7.36
CA ARG A 32 -14.72 -2.28 -6.96
C ARG A 32 -15.29 -3.63 -7.40
N GLU A 33 -15.05 -4.02 -8.64
CA GLU A 33 -15.54 -5.29 -9.19
C GLU A 33 -14.99 -6.51 -8.41
N GLN A 34 -13.75 -6.42 -7.93
CA GLN A 34 -13.12 -7.48 -7.12
C GLN A 34 -13.51 -7.41 -5.63
N ALA A 35 -14.04 -6.29 -5.17
CA ALA A 35 -14.35 -6.02 -3.76
C ALA A 35 -15.85 -6.05 -3.43
N ASP A 36 -16.72 -6.15 -4.45
CA ASP A 36 -18.16 -5.88 -4.36
C ASP A 36 -18.89 -6.72 -3.30
N ALA A 37 -18.43 -7.96 -3.07
CA ALA A 37 -19.00 -8.89 -2.09
C ALA A 37 -18.21 -8.99 -0.77
N MET A 38 -17.11 -8.25 -0.62
CA MET A 38 -16.25 -8.34 0.57
C MET A 38 -16.74 -7.43 1.68
N SER A 39 -16.72 -7.91 2.92
CA SER A 39 -16.73 -7.00 4.08
C SER A 39 -15.44 -6.18 4.09
N TRP A 40 -15.47 -5.02 4.76
CA TRP A 40 -14.26 -4.22 4.92
C TRP A 40 -13.10 -4.99 5.57
N GLU A 41 -13.38 -5.84 6.55
CA GLU A 41 -12.36 -6.68 7.20
C GLU A 41 -11.73 -7.68 6.23
N THR A 42 -12.55 -8.39 5.44
CA THR A 42 -12.04 -9.30 4.40
C THR A 42 -11.26 -8.54 3.33
N PHE A 43 -11.70 -7.34 2.96
CA PHE A 43 -11.00 -6.48 2.02
C PHE A 43 -9.62 -6.08 2.55
N LEU A 44 -9.52 -5.62 3.81
CA LEU A 44 -8.24 -5.33 4.47
C LEU A 44 -7.35 -6.57 4.56
N ALA A 45 -7.92 -7.71 4.91
CA ALA A 45 -7.20 -8.98 4.96
C ALA A 45 -6.74 -9.44 3.57
N THR A 46 -7.40 -9.04 2.48
CA THR A 46 -7.03 -9.44 1.12
C THR A 46 -5.99 -8.51 0.52
N TYR A 47 -6.27 -7.20 0.52
CA TYR A 47 -5.47 -6.20 -0.18
C TYR A 47 -4.48 -5.48 0.72
N GLY A 48 -4.78 -5.36 2.02
CA GLY A 48 -3.95 -4.65 3.00
C GLY A 48 -2.94 -5.54 3.71
N ARG A 49 -2.93 -6.85 3.42
CA ARG A 49 -1.98 -7.79 4.00
C ARG A 49 -0.56 -7.48 3.55
N SER A 50 0.28 -7.10 4.51
CA SER A 50 1.74 -7.06 4.37
C SER A 50 2.41 -8.37 4.81
N THR A 51 1.62 -9.42 5.09
CA THR A 51 2.13 -10.74 5.44
C THR A 51 2.66 -11.43 4.18
N GLY A 52 3.98 -11.38 3.99
CA GLY A 52 4.68 -12.10 2.94
C GLY A 52 6.19 -12.11 3.18
N PRO A 53 6.97 -12.73 2.29
CA PRO A 53 8.42 -12.87 2.45
C PRO A 53 9.16 -11.52 2.39
N LEU A 54 8.57 -10.50 1.75
CA LEU A 54 9.13 -9.16 1.66
C LEU A 54 8.65 -8.29 2.81
N ARG A 55 9.59 -7.67 3.53
CA ARG A 55 9.32 -6.71 4.60
C ARG A 55 10.14 -5.45 4.41
N LEU A 56 9.52 -4.31 4.74
CA LEU A 56 10.16 -3.01 4.83
C LEU A 56 10.38 -2.66 6.30
N GLY A 57 11.64 -2.47 6.67
CA GLY A 57 12.06 -1.98 7.98
C GLY A 57 12.12 -0.46 8.02
N GLN A 58 13.21 0.07 8.57
CA GLN A 58 13.45 1.51 8.61
C GLN A 58 13.42 2.10 7.20
N TRP A 59 12.76 3.25 7.06
CA TRP A 59 12.65 4.01 5.83
C TRP A 59 12.95 5.47 6.14
N GLU A 60 13.89 6.04 5.40
CA GLU A 60 14.29 7.44 5.58
C GLU A 60 14.52 8.10 4.24
N CYS A 61 14.18 9.40 4.16
CA CYS A 61 14.75 10.25 3.13
C CYS A 61 15.93 11.01 3.71
N THR A 62 17.14 10.67 3.27
CA THR A 62 18.39 11.29 3.70
C THR A 62 18.79 12.49 2.84
N GLY A 63 18.15 12.67 1.68
CA GLY A 63 18.36 13.84 0.83
C GLY A 63 17.81 15.13 1.45
N ALA A 64 18.63 16.19 1.47
CA ALA A 64 18.19 17.52 1.89
C ALA A 64 17.03 18.02 1.01
N VAL A 65 16.05 18.68 1.62
CA VAL A 65 14.98 19.36 0.90
C VAL A 65 15.58 20.52 0.12
N ARG A 66 15.46 20.49 -1.21
CA ARG A 66 15.88 21.57 -2.10
C ARG A 66 14.68 22.04 -2.91
N PRO A 67 14.58 23.35 -3.24
CA PRO A 67 13.55 23.85 -4.11
C PRO A 67 13.62 23.20 -5.51
N GLY A 68 12.47 22.83 -6.07
CA GLY A 68 12.34 22.28 -7.42
C GLY A 68 12.34 20.74 -7.51
N PRO A 69 11.97 20.18 -8.67
CA PRO A 69 11.90 18.73 -8.87
C PRO A 69 13.32 18.15 -8.98
N GLN A 70 13.81 17.58 -7.87
CA GLN A 70 15.13 16.95 -7.82
C GLN A 70 15.05 15.56 -7.20
N ALA A 71 15.91 14.66 -7.68
CA ALA A 71 16.07 13.37 -7.06
C ALA A 71 16.63 13.53 -5.64
N ARG A 72 16.07 12.78 -4.70
CA ARG A 72 16.50 12.72 -3.30
C ARG A 72 17.02 11.32 -2.99
N ASN A 73 17.97 11.24 -2.07
CA ASN A 73 18.42 9.96 -1.54
C ASN A 73 17.40 9.42 -0.56
N PHE A 74 16.98 8.19 -0.80
CA PHE A 74 16.15 7.39 0.08
C PHE A 74 16.95 6.19 0.55
N GLN A 75 16.74 5.81 1.80
CA GLN A 75 17.37 4.65 2.40
C GLN A 75 16.29 3.77 3.04
N ALA A 76 16.43 2.46 2.86
CA ALA A 76 15.50 1.50 3.41
C ALA A 76 16.21 0.22 3.87
N VAL A 77 15.74 -0.37 4.97
CA VAL A 77 16.07 -1.76 5.31
C VAL A 77 15.02 -2.65 4.66
N ILE A 78 15.45 -3.56 3.78
CA ILE A 78 14.56 -4.49 3.09
C ILE A 78 14.96 -5.91 3.48
N ALA A 79 13.98 -6.70 3.92
CA ALA A 79 14.14 -8.12 4.18
C ALA A 79 13.34 -8.92 3.16
N LEU A 80 13.95 -9.93 2.55
CA LEU A 80 13.32 -10.94 1.71
C LEU A 80 13.67 -12.32 2.26
N SER A 81 12.68 -13.00 2.84
CA SER A 81 12.88 -14.29 3.52
C SER A 81 13.97 -14.21 4.59
N ASP A 82 15.12 -14.83 4.37
CA ASP A 82 16.28 -14.87 5.28
C ASP A 82 17.31 -13.77 5.00
N ARG A 83 17.18 -13.03 3.88
CA ARG A 83 18.13 -11.99 3.48
C ARG A 83 17.65 -10.62 3.92
N ILE A 84 18.44 -9.94 4.73
CA ILE A 84 18.18 -8.57 5.17
C ILE A 84 19.32 -7.69 4.69
N GLY A 85 18.99 -6.53 4.12
CA GLY A 85 19.99 -5.58 3.69
C GLY A 85 19.46 -4.17 3.51
N THR A 86 20.34 -3.20 3.71
CA THR A 86 20.05 -1.80 3.48
C THR A 86 20.18 -1.45 2.00
N ALA A 87 19.28 -0.62 1.49
CA ALA A 87 19.28 -0.09 0.14
C ALA A 87 19.34 1.43 0.20
N THR A 88 20.10 2.05 -0.70
CA THR A 88 20.08 3.51 -0.88
C THR A 88 19.94 3.82 -2.36
N VAL A 89 19.00 4.69 -2.72
CA VAL A 89 18.78 5.10 -4.12
C VAL A 89 18.43 6.57 -4.20
N ALA A 90 18.85 7.23 -5.29
CA ALA A 90 18.36 8.55 -5.66
C ALA A 90 17.11 8.39 -6.52
N ALA A 91 15.99 8.99 -6.11
CA ALA A 91 14.74 8.95 -6.89
C ALA A 91 13.93 10.25 -6.74
N SER A 92 12.97 10.46 -7.64
CA SER A 92 12.07 11.62 -7.62
C SER A 92 11.02 11.58 -6.51
N GLY A 93 10.82 10.43 -5.87
CA GLY A 93 9.88 10.28 -4.76
C GLY A 93 9.89 8.89 -4.14
N PRO A 94 9.12 8.68 -3.04
CA PRO A 94 9.18 7.45 -2.26
C PRO A 94 8.81 6.18 -3.02
N ILE A 95 7.79 6.25 -3.89
CA ILE A 95 7.37 5.08 -4.69
C ILE A 95 8.44 4.69 -5.69
N ALA A 96 8.97 5.66 -6.45
CA ALA A 96 10.05 5.43 -7.39
C ALA A 96 11.32 4.89 -6.69
N ALA A 97 11.62 5.39 -5.49
CA ALA A 97 12.72 4.87 -4.70
C ALA A 97 12.50 3.41 -4.30
N LEU A 98 11.34 3.10 -3.71
CA LEU A 98 11.07 1.75 -3.23
C LEU A 98 11.04 0.74 -4.39
N THR A 99 10.36 1.03 -5.51
CA THR A 99 10.34 0.13 -6.66
C THR A 99 11.74 -0.07 -7.26
N ALA A 100 12.59 0.97 -7.29
CA ALA A 100 13.98 0.83 -7.72
C ALA A 100 14.81 -0.06 -6.77
N MET A 101 14.65 0.10 -5.45
CA MET A 101 15.33 -0.74 -4.45
C MET A 101 14.89 -2.21 -4.51
N LEU A 102 13.63 -2.45 -4.84
CA LEU A 102 13.07 -3.79 -5.06
C LEU A 102 13.60 -4.40 -6.36
N HIS A 103 13.62 -3.63 -7.45
CA HIS A 103 14.16 -4.07 -8.74
C HIS A 103 15.65 -4.46 -8.64
N GLN A 104 16.45 -3.70 -7.90
CA GLN A 104 17.86 -4.06 -7.61
C GLN A 104 18.01 -5.42 -6.90
N ARG A 105 16.95 -5.92 -6.25
CA ARG A 105 16.88 -7.22 -5.57
C ARG A 105 16.18 -8.29 -6.40
N GLY A 106 15.90 -8.02 -7.68
CA GLY A 106 15.21 -8.94 -8.59
C GLY A 106 13.69 -9.02 -8.37
N ILE A 107 13.09 -8.06 -7.67
CA ILE A 107 11.64 -8.00 -7.46
C ILE A 107 11.08 -6.87 -8.35
N THR A 108 10.36 -7.26 -9.41
CA THR A 108 9.73 -6.31 -10.33
C THR A 108 8.36 -5.90 -9.83
N VAL A 109 8.10 -4.59 -9.74
CA VAL A 109 6.78 -4.02 -9.47
C VAL A 109 6.60 -2.79 -10.35
N GLU A 110 5.90 -2.96 -11.46
CA GLU A 110 5.48 -1.87 -12.34
C GLU A 110 4.13 -1.31 -11.87
N ILE A 111 4.06 -0.01 -11.60
CA ILE A 111 2.82 0.62 -11.13
C ILE A 111 1.91 0.93 -12.33
N VAL A 112 0.82 0.18 -12.45
CA VAL A 112 -0.19 0.34 -13.51
C VAL A 112 -1.25 1.37 -13.12
N ASN A 113 -1.71 1.31 -11.86
CA ASN A 113 -2.65 2.27 -11.30
C ASN A 113 -2.20 2.70 -9.91
N PHE A 114 -2.38 3.98 -9.60
CA PHE A 114 -2.10 4.56 -8.31
C PHE A 114 -3.25 5.48 -7.91
N HIS A 115 -3.82 5.25 -6.74
CA HIS A 115 -4.86 6.10 -6.15
C HIS A 115 -4.52 6.34 -4.69
N GLN A 116 -4.47 7.60 -4.26
CA GLN A 116 -4.28 7.95 -2.86
C GLN A 116 -5.38 8.90 -2.41
N MET A 117 -6.03 8.54 -1.31
CA MET A 117 -7.17 9.25 -0.76
C MET A 117 -6.90 9.55 0.71
N GLN A 118 -7.19 10.79 1.10
CA GLN A 118 -7.02 11.26 2.47
C GLN A 118 -8.38 11.48 3.10
N SER A 119 -8.48 11.12 4.37
CA SER A 119 -9.60 11.44 5.24
C SER A 119 -9.05 12.03 6.54
N PRO A 120 -9.90 12.62 7.40
CA PRO A 120 -9.50 13.02 8.76
C PRO A 120 -8.96 11.86 9.62
N THR A 121 -9.08 10.63 9.13
CA THR A 121 -8.80 9.41 9.89
C THR A 121 -7.65 8.59 9.33
N GLY A 122 -6.95 9.13 8.34
CA GLY A 122 -5.80 8.52 7.72
C GLY A 122 -5.82 8.58 6.20
N THR A 123 -4.74 8.08 5.61
CA THR A 123 -4.50 8.02 4.16
C THR A 123 -4.57 6.57 3.69
N ALA A 124 -5.43 6.30 2.71
CA ALA A 124 -5.49 5.04 1.98
C ALA A 124 -4.80 5.19 0.63
N THR A 125 -3.86 4.29 0.34
CA THR A 125 -3.23 4.20 -0.98
C THR A 125 -3.56 2.85 -1.59
N PHE A 126 -4.06 2.85 -2.82
CA PHE A 126 -4.34 1.67 -3.63
C PHE A 126 -3.40 1.67 -4.82
N ILE A 127 -2.75 0.53 -5.05
CA ILE A 127 -1.94 0.35 -6.24
C ILE A 127 -2.36 -0.92 -6.96
N ARG A 128 -2.32 -0.87 -8.29
CA ARG A 128 -2.30 -2.08 -9.12
C ARG A 128 -0.88 -2.21 -9.67
N GLY A 129 -0.15 -3.20 -9.18
CA GLY A 129 1.21 -3.48 -9.64
C GLY A 129 1.25 -4.68 -10.58
N SER A 130 2.28 -4.76 -11.42
CA SER A 130 2.54 -5.86 -12.35
C SER A 130 3.99 -6.32 -12.26
N ASP A 131 4.24 -7.62 -12.42
CA ASP A 131 5.59 -8.19 -12.61
C ASP A 131 5.91 -8.47 -14.09
N GLY A 132 5.00 -8.08 -14.99
CA GLY A 132 5.06 -8.33 -16.43
C GLY A 132 4.26 -9.56 -16.88
N ALA A 133 3.89 -10.45 -15.96
CA ALA A 133 3.09 -11.65 -16.24
C ALA A 133 1.70 -11.58 -15.58
N ARG A 134 1.63 -11.13 -14.32
CA ARG A 134 0.40 -10.96 -13.55
C ARG A 134 0.28 -9.52 -13.04
N ALA A 135 -0.94 -9.13 -12.70
CA ALA A 135 -1.21 -7.84 -12.09
C ALA A 135 -2.09 -7.98 -10.85
N GLU A 136 -1.66 -7.38 -9.76
CA GLU A 136 -2.29 -7.49 -8.44
C GLU A 136 -2.66 -6.12 -7.89
N TRP A 137 -3.86 -6.04 -7.29
CA TRP A 137 -4.22 -4.90 -6.47
C TRP A 137 -3.69 -5.09 -5.05
N ALA A 138 -3.28 -4.00 -4.43
CA ALA A 138 -2.98 -3.96 -3.01
C ALA A 138 -3.29 -2.58 -2.43
N MET A 139 -3.36 -2.52 -1.11
CA MET A 139 -3.58 -1.28 -0.39
C MET A 139 -2.62 -1.11 0.78
N GLY A 140 -2.43 0.15 1.15
CA GLY A 140 -1.83 0.55 2.40
C GLY A 140 -2.71 1.58 3.10
N LEU A 141 -2.73 1.53 4.43
CA LEU A 141 -3.42 2.49 5.28
C LEU A 141 -2.41 3.00 6.33
N SER A 142 -2.33 4.32 6.48
CA SER A 142 -1.49 4.98 7.48
C SER A 142 -1.91 6.45 7.61
N ASP A 143 -1.65 7.06 8.76
CA ASP A 143 -1.84 8.50 8.93
C ASP A 143 -0.87 9.33 8.09
N ASP A 144 0.31 8.79 7.78
CA ASP A 144 1.28 9.43 6.88
C ASP A 144 1.08 8.95 5.42
N PRO A 145 0.91 9.87 4.45
CA PRO A 145 0.71 9.51 3.05
C PRO A 145 1.87 8.73 2.44
N THR A 146 3.10 8.98 2.87
CA THR A 146 4.27 8.23 2.38
C THR A 146 4.23 6.79 2.90
N GLN A 147 4.01 6.60 4.20
CA GLN A 147 3.89 5.28 4.82
C GLN A 147 2.72 4.47 4.24
N SER A 148 1.58 5.12 3.98
CA SER A 148 0.44 4.51 3.31
C SER A 148 0.85 3.96 1.93
N ALA A 149 1.57 4.76 1.15
CA ALA A 149 2.01 4.37 -0.19
C ALA A 149 3.09 3.28 -0.18
N LEU A 150 4.07 3.35 0.74
CA LEU A 150 5.09 2.31 0.89
C LEU A 150 4.47 0.96 1.30
N ARG A 151 3.50 0.98 2.22
CA ARG A 151 2.74 -0.22 2.62
C ARG A 151 2.01 -0.85 1.44
N ALA A 152 1.38 -0.03 0.59
CA ALA A 152 0.71 -0.52 -0.61
C ALA A 152 1.68 -1.22 -1.57
N VAL A 153 2.87 -0.65 -1.80
CA VAL A 153 3.93 -1.26 -2.62
C VAL A 153 4.40 -2.59 -2.07
N ILE A 154 4.67 -2.68 -0.76
CA ILE A 154 5.10 -3.93 -0.12
C ILE A 154 4.00 -5.00 -0.17
N ALA A 155 2.75 -4.61 0.08
CA ALA A 155 1.62 -5.53 -0.03
C ALA A 155 1.47 -6.06 -1.48
N CYS A 156 1.57 -5.18 -2.48
CA CYS A 156 1.51 -5.60 -3.88
C CYS A 156 2.66 -6.53 -4.28
N ALA A 157 3.89 -6.20 -3.89
CA ALA A 157 5.05 -7.03 -4.16
C ALA A 157 4.89 -8.43 -3.54
N ASN A 158 4.43 -8.51 -2.29
CA ASN A 158 4.15 -9.79 -1.63
C ASN A 158 3.05 -10.60 -2.33
N ARG A 159 2.00 -9.93 -2.83
CA ARG A 159 0.94 -10.59 -3.60
C ARG A 159 1.46 -11.13 -4.94
N LEU A 160 2.29 -10.37 -5.65
CA LEU A 160 2.93 -10.83 -6.88
C LEU A 160 3.86 -12.02 -6.65
N LEU A 161 4.60 -12.03 -5.54
CA LEU A 161 5.49 -13.13 -5.13
C LEU A 161 4.77 -14.39 -4.64
N ALA A 162 3.49 -14.30 -4.29
CA ALA A 162 2.73 -15.48 -3.89
C ALA A 162 2.51 -16.38 -5.12
N VAL A 163 2.99 -17.62 -5.02
CA VAL A 163 2.74 -18.67 -6.01
C VAL A 163 1.30 -19.13 -5.85
N ASP A 164 0.56 -19.23 -6.96
CA ASP A 164 -0.78 -19.86 -6.98
C ASP A 164 -0.69 -21.38 -6.75
#